data_AF-A0A973PYT5-F1
#
_entry.id   AF-A0A973PYT5-F1
#
_cell.length_a   1.000
_cell.length_b   1.000
_cell.length_c   1.000
_cell.angle_alpha   90.00
_cell.angle_beta   90.00
_cell.angle_gamma   90.00
#
_symmetry.space_group_name_H-M   'P 1'
#
loop_
_entity.id
_entity.type
_entity.pdbx_description
1 polymer ?
#
loop_
_entity_poly.entity_id
_entity_poly.type
_entity_poly.pdbx_seq_one_letter_code
_entity_poly.pdbx_strand_id
1 'polypeptide(L)'
;MTTIGRDEVPEDDLPPANPEEFPPQLQEALRRMSARGQGPVIDPVSGQVVAVDGRLVTDTPSAASRARIRRIYDGYAGLYAPSVVDEAARLLDAYLATAAQHEANDDDGYLGRAAAEATARKHGRPPAERDLAELNRLSRELIEALTTEGLEIVPTPVRMGVGVAPVPEGPRWGPDGGLAVALYADSGWELMVNALRTTSYTIHAPATEAGAAEVARLVHAVLRGDVRDPFRR
;
A
#
# COMPACT_ATOMS: atom_id res chain seq x y z
N MET A 1 45.51 33.85 36.94
CA MET A 1 44.21 33.21 36.64
C MET A 1 43.64 33.93 35.44
N THR A 2 43.73 33.32 34.25
CA THR A 2 43.26 33.91 33.00
C THR A 2 42.10 33.05 32.53
N THR A 3 40.89 33.60 32.60
CA THR A 3 39.66 32.95 32.15
C THR A 3 39.59 33.10 30.64
N ILE A 4 39.71 32.00 29.90
CA ILE A 4 39.49 31.96 28.45
C ILE A 4 37.98 32.02 28.23
N GLY A 5 37.50 33.11 27.64
CA GLY A 5 36.11 33.25 27.20
C GLY A 5 35.82 32.20 26.13
N ARG A 6 34.76 31.41 26.33
CA ARG A 6 34.15 30.63 25.26
C ARG A 6 33.41 31.61 24.37
N ASP A 7 33.94 31.85 23.18
CA ASP A 7 33.14 32.42 22.09
C ASP A 7 31.97 31.47 21.83
N GLU A 8 30.75 31.98 22.00
CA GLU A 8 29.54 31.33 21.55
C GLU A 8 29.58 31.30 20.03
N VAL A 9 29.76 30.09 19.48
CA VAL A 9 29.61 29.86 18.04
C VAL A 9 28.14 30.16 17.71
N PRO A 10 27.85 31.06 16.76
CA PRO A 10 26.47 31.31 16.35
C PRO A 10 25.86 29.98 15.89
N GLU A 11 24.71 29.63 16.47
CA GLU A 11 23.86 28.56 15.95
C GLU A 11 23.48 28.95 14.53
N ASP A 12 24.23 28.41 13.57
CA ASP A 12 23.98 28.53 12.15
C ASP A 12 22.63 27.83 11.92
N ASP A 13 21.59 28.62 11.75
CA ASP A 13 20.20 28.21 11.54
C ASP A 13 20.07 27.62 10.11
N LEU A 14 20.83 26.55 9.88
CA LEU A 14 20.87 25.86 8.60
C LEU A 14 19.50 25.23 8.36
N PRO A 15 18.92 25.43 7.16
CA PRO A 15 17.64 24.81 6.83
C PRO A 15 17.76 23.29 6.97
N PRO A 16 16.67 22.62 7.41
CA PRO A 16 16.67 21.18 7.57
C PRO A 16 17.10 20.49 6.28
N ALA A 17 17.99 19.50 6.39
CA ALA A 17 18.51 18.82 5.23
C ALA A 17 17.40 18.02 4.54
N ASN A 18 17.10 18.36 3.29
CA ASN A 18 16.15 17.63 2.47
C ASN A 18 16.80 16.31 1.99
N PRO A 19 16.28 15.13 2.36
CA PRO A 19 16.87 13.86 1.95
C PRO A 19 16.96 13.65 0.43
N GLU A 20 16.14 14.35 -0.35
CA GLU A 20 16.16 14.31 -1.82
C GLU A 20 17.36 15.06 -2.42
N GLU A 21 17.92 16.03 -1.70
CA GLU A 21 19.09 16.80 -2.14
C GLU A 21 20.40 16.05 -1.87
N PHE A 22 20.35 14.96 -1.09
CA PHE A 22 21.51 14.12 -0.86
C PHE A 22 21.95 13.38 -2.12
N PRO A 23 23.26 13.21 -2.37
CA PRO A 23 23.77 12.36 -3.43
C PRO A 23 23.18 10.93 -3.35
N PRO A 24 22.92 10.25 -4.48
CA PRO A 24 22.32 8.92 -4.49
C PRO A 24 23.06 7.88 -3.63
N GLN A 25 24.39 8.00 -3.53
CA GLN A 25 25.21 7.12 -2.70
C GLN A 25 24.94 7.34 -1.19
N LEU A 26 24.68 8.59 -0.78
CA LEU A 26 24.32 8.93 0.59
C LEU A 26 22.90 8.48 0.91
N GLN A 27 21.95 8.68 0.00
CA GLN A 27 20.59 8.15 0.14
C GLN A 27 20.59 6.62 0.35
N GLU A 28 21.34 5.89 -0.47
CA GLU A 28 21.50 4.44 -0.33
C GLU A 28 22.20 4.04 0.98
N ALA A 29 23.20 4.82 1.41
CA ALA A 29 23.86 4.60 2.69
C ALA A 29 22.89 4.80 3.87
N LEU A 30 22.06 5.85 3.85
CA LEU A 30 21.05 6.13 4.87
C LEU A 30 19.99 5.02 4.92
N ARG A 31 19.52 4.54 3.76
CA ARG A 31 18.61 3.37 3.69
C ARG A 31 19.26 2.13 4.30
N ARG A 32 20.51 1.82 3.96
CA ARG A 32 21.24 0.67 4.55
C ARG A 32 21.47 0.80 6.04
N MET A 33 21.80 2.00 6.52
CA MET A 33 22.00 2.26 7.95
C MET A 33 20.71 2.03 8.73
N SER A 34 19.60 2.55 8.21
CA SER A 34 18.27 2.35 8.79
C SER A 34 17.83 0.87 8.78
N ALA A 35 18.08 0.15 7.68
CA ALA A 35 17.71 -1.26 7.53
C ALA A 35 18.47 -2.22 8.47
N ARG A 36 19.58 -1.79 9.08
CA ARG A 36 20.39 -2.60 10.01
C ARG A 36 19.82 -2.67 11.43
N GLY A 37 18.64 -2.10 11.69
CA GLY A 37 17.95 -2.21 12.98
C GLY A 37 18.53 -1.31 14.08
N GLN A 38 19.27 -0.26 13.73
CA GLN A 38 19.85 0.70 14.69
C GLN A 38 18.89 1.86 15.05
N GLY A 39 17.63 1.77 14.65
CA GLY A 39 16.64 2.83 14.85
C GLY A 39 16.62 3.88 13.72
N PRO A 40 15.86 4.98 13.89
CA PRO A 40 15.79 6.06 12.92
C PRO A 40 17.18 6.67 12.69
N VAL A 41 17.55 6.88 11.42
CA VAL A 41 18.75 7.62 11.06
C VAL A 41 18.41 9.10 11.15
N ILE A 42 19.15 9.83 11.99
CA ILE A 42 18.96 11.25 12.24
C ILE A 42 20.07 12.00 11.52
N ASP A 43 19.71 13.04 10.76
CA ASP A 43 20.68 13.98 10.22
C ASP A 43 21.35 14.73 11.38
N PRO A 44 22.68 14.60 11.55
CA PRO A 44 23.39 15.23 12.66
C PRO A 44 23.37 16.77 12.60
N VAL A 45 23.05 17.37 11.45
CA VAL A 45 22.99 18.83 11.29
C VAL A 45 21.62 19.37 11.73
N SER A 46 20.53 18.82 11.19
CA SER A 46 19.18 19.31 11.49
C SER A 46 18.49 18.63 12.67
N GLY A 47 19.02 17.51 13.16
CA GLY A 47 18.36 16.68 14.17
C GLY A 47 17.08 15.98 13.68
N GLN A 48 16.77 16.06 12.39
CA GLN A 48 15.59 15.41 11.81
C GLN A 48 15.87 13.96 11.45
N VAL A 49 14.82 13.13 11.54
CA VAL A 49 14.88 11.77 11.03
C VAL A 49 14.91 11.82 9.50
N VAL A 50 15.90 11.18 8.90
CA VAL A 50 16.09 11.11 7.44
C VAL A 50 15.89 9.71 6.87
N ALA A 51 15.92 8.66 7.71
CA ALA A 51 15.53 7.31 7.30
C ALA A 51 14.98 6.45 8.46
N VAL A 52 13.96 5.63 8.21
CA VAL A 52 13.35 4.68 9.16
C VAL A 52 13.04 3.36 8.45
N ASP A 53 13.34 2.23 9.11
CA ASP A 53 13.11 0.86 8.61
C ASP A 53 13.58 0.62 7.17
N GLY A 54 14.75 1.15 6.82
CA GLY A 54 15.35 0.98 5.50
C GLY A 54 14.81 1.92 4.41
N ARG A 55 14.00 2.91 4.78
CA ARG A 55 13.38 3.89 3.87
C ARG A 55 13.77 5.30 4.26
N LEU A 56 13.95 6.20 3.30
CA LEU A 56 14.11 7.63 3.59
C LEU A 56 12.79 8.18 4.13
N VAL A 57 12.85 9.26 4.92
CA VAL A 57 11.61 9.90 5.42
C VAL A 57 10.76 10.47 4.28
N THR A 58 11.38 10.83 3.16
CA THR A 58 10.70 11.20 1.91
C THR A 58 10.03 10.01 1.21
N ASP A 59 10.31 8.77 1.62
CA ASP A 59 9.58 7.58 1.17
C ASP A 59 8.23 7.41 1.94
N THR A 60 7.91 8.28 2.91
CA THR A 60 6.58 8.33 3.53
C THR A 60 5.73 9.34 2.77
N PRO A 61 4.59 8.93 2.19
CA PRO A 61 3.74 9.87 1.46
C PRO A 61 3.12 10.90 2.40
N SER A 62 2.89 12.11 1.88
CA SER A 62 2.20 13.15 2.63
C SER A 62 0.77 12.72 2.98
N ALA A 63 0.29 13.11 4.16
CA ALA A 63 -1.08 12.82 4.58
C ALA A 63 -2.13 13.41 3.61
N ALA A 64 -1.82 14.55 3.01
CA ALA A 64 -2.65 15.19 2.01
C ALA A 64 -2.78 14.35 0.73
N SER A 65 -1.66 13.87 0.17
CA SER A 65 -1.67 12.98 -0.99
C SER A 65 -2.36 11.66 -0.69
N ARG A 66 -2.11 11.07 0.49
CA ARG A 66 -2.80 9.85 0.92
C ARG A 66 -4.32 10.02 0.98
N ALA A 67 -4.80 11.09 1.61
CA ALA A 67 -6.23 11.38 1.69
C ALA A 67 -6.84 11.66 0.32
N ARG A 68 -6.08 12.30 -0.57
CA ARG A 68 -6.50 12.58 -1.94
C ARG A 68 -6.62 11.31 -2.78
N ILE A 69 -5.65 10.41 -2.72
CA ILE A 69 -5.69 9.12 -3.42
C ILE A 69 -6.85 8.26 -2.92
N ARG A 70 -7.10 8.20 -1.60
CA ARG A 70 -8.25 7.47 -1.05
C ARG A 70 -9.57 7.93 -1.66
N ARG A 71 -9.81 9.25 -1.69
CA ARG A 71 -11.03 9.81 -2.31
C ARG A 71 -11.18 9.44 -3.79
N ILE A 72 -10.08 9.35 -4.53
CA ILE A 72 -10.10 8.93 -5.94
C ILE A 72 -10.49 7.45 -6.03
N TYR A 73 -9.84 6.60 -5.24
CA TYR A 73 -10.12 5.15 -5.20
C TYR A 73 -11.53 4.82 -4.69
N ASP A 74 -12.08 5.60 -3.75
CA ASP A 74 -13.47 5.46 -3.30
C ASP A 74 -14.49 5.67 -4.45
N GLY A 75 -14.09 6.38 -5.51
CA GLY A 75 -14.87 6.56 -6.72
C GLY A 75 -14.63 5.49 -7.80
N TYR A 76 -13.64 4.61 -7.63
CA TYR A 76 -13.26 3.60 -8.61
C TYR A 76 -13.86 2.22 -8.28
N ALA A 77 -14.03 1.41 -9.32
CA ALA A 77 -14.44 0.02 -9.16
C ALA A 77 -13.24 -0.84 -8.77
N GLY A 78 -12.97 -0.98 -7.47
CA GLY A 78 -11.93 -1.86 -6.93
C GLY A 78 -11.79 -1.76 -5.42
N LEU A 79 -11.12 -2.73 -4.81
CA LEU A 79 -10.62 -2.64 -3.44
C LEU A 79 -9.11 -2.39 -3.50
N TYR A 80 -8.59 -1.54 -2.63
CA TYR A 80 -7.20 -1.11 -2.68
C TYR A 80 -6.50 -1.38 -1.35
N ALA A 81 -5.43 -2.17 -1.41
CA ALA A 81 -4.61 -2.41 -0.23
C ALA A 81 -3.96 -1.10 0.28
N PRO A 82 -3.76 -0.95 1.60
CA PRO A 82 -3.10 0.24 2.16
C PRO A 82 -1.74 0.55 1.51
N SER A 83 -0.93 -0.47 1.19
CA SER A 83 0.35 -0.31 0.50
C SER A 83 0.21 0.31 -0.90
N VAL A 84 -0.85 -0.03 -1.63
CA VAL A 84 -1.16 0.50 -2.97
C VAL A 84 -1.58 1.98 -2.86
N VAL A 85 -2.38 2.32 -1.85
CA VAL A 85 -2.71 3.72 -1.53
C VAL A 85 -1.45 4.53 -1.23
N ASP A 86 -0.54 3.97 -0.42
CA ASP A 86 0.68 4.66 -0.01
C ASP A 86 1.65 4.84 -1.18
N GLU A 87 1.73 3.85 -2.08
CA GLU A 87 2.53 3.96 -3.30
C GLU A 87 1.98 5.02 -4.27
N ALA A 88 0.67 5.02 -4.51
CA ALA A 88 0.05 6.06 -5.34
C ALA A 88 0.21 7.46 -4.71
N ALA A 89 0.16 7.58 -3.38
CA ALA A 89 0.35 8.84 -2.70
C ALA A 89 1.78 9.38 -2.83
N ARG A 90 2.80 8.51 -2.74
CA ARG A 90 4.19 8.89 -3.04
C ARG A 90 4.37 9.36 -4.47
N LEU A 91 3.75 8.65 -5.42
CA LEU A 91 3.82 9.02 -6.83
C LEU A 91 3.17 10.38 -7.07
N LEU A 92 2.06 10.68 -6.39
CA LEU A 92 1.44 11.99 -6.42
C LEU A 92 2.33 13.08 -5.81
N ASP A 93 2.97 12.83 -4.67
CA ASP A 93 3.93 13.78 -4.09
C ASP A 93 5.05 14.11 -5.08
N ALA A 94 5.61 13.10 -5.76
CA ALA A 94 6.61 13.29 -6.79
C ALA A 94 6.09 14.11 -7.99
N TYR A 95 4.87 13.83 -8.46
CA TYR A 95 4.25 14.60 -9.55
C TYR A 95 4.04 16.07 -9.17
N LEU A 96 3.58 16.33 -7.95
CA LEU A 96 3.36 17.69 -7.45
C LEU A 96 4.68 18.45 -7.30
N ALA A 97 5.73 17.79 -6.79
CA ALA A 97 7.07 18.37 -6.72
C ALA A 97 7.60 18.74 -8.11
N THR A 98 7.47 17.85 -9.10
CA THR A 98 7.86 18.12 -10.49
C THR A 98 7.03 19.26 -11.10
N ALA A 99 5.71 19.29 -10.87
CA ALA A 99 4.85 20.36 -11.38
C ALA A 99 5.27 21.73 -10.81
N ALA A 100 5.56 21.79 -9.51
CA ALA A 100 6.03 23.00 -8.84
C ALA A 100 7.38 23.50 -9.41
N GLN A 101 8.32 22.61 -9.71
CA GLN A 101 9.60 22.96 -10.35
C GLN A 101 9.44 23.60 -11.74
N HIS A 102 8.33 23.31 -12.42
CA HIS A 102 8.01 23.82 -13.75
C HIS A 102 6.89 24.88 -13.74
N GLU A 103 6.55 25.44 -12.57
CA GLU A 103 5.50 26.44 -12.42
C GLU A 103 4.14 25.98 -13.01
N ALA A 104 3.87 24.67 -12.95
CA ALA A 104 2.63 24.06 -13.40
C ALA A 104 1.69 23.76 -12.22
N ASN A 105 0.38 23.92 -12.45
CA ASN A 105 -0.66 23.63 -11.45
C ASN A 105 -1.43 22.34 -11.78
N ASP A 106 -2.02 21.74 -10.75
CA ASP A 106 -2.87 20.54 -10.84
C ASP A 106 -4.34 20.87 -10.53
N ASP A 107 -4.83 21.95 -11.13
CA ASP A 107 -6.14 22.53 -10.81
C ASP A 107 -7.31 21.56 -11.07
N ASP A 108 -7.21 20.76 -12.13
CA ASP A 108 -8.22 19.76 -12.50
C ASP A 108 -8.03 18.40 -11.80
N GLY A 109 -6.94 18.29 -11.04
CA GLY A 109 -6.59 17.13 -10.25
C GLY A 109 -6.15 15.89 -11.05
N TYR A 110 -5.68 16.09 -12.28
CA TYR A 110 -5.20 15.03 -13.17
C TYR A 110 -4.03 14.25 -12.60
N LEU A 111 -3.09 14.89 -11.89
CA LEU A 111 -1.91 14.20 -11.35
C LEU A 111 -2.32 13.13 -10.33
N GLY A 112 -3.32 13.43 -9.50
CA GLY A 112 -3.87 12.46 -8.55
C GLY A 112 -4.48 11.23 -9.24
N ARG A 113 -5.24 11.43 -10.32
CA ARG A 113 -5.84 10.32 -11.08
C ARG A 113 -4.78 9.51 -11.80
N ALA A 114 -3.80 10.18 -12.43
CA ALA A 114 -2.69 9.53 -13.11
C ALA A 114 -1.90 8.64 -12.14
N ALA A 115 -1.59 9.12 -10.94
CA ALA A 115 -0.91 8.34 -9.92
C ALA A 115 -1.74 7.13 -9.47
N ALA A 116 -3.04 7.36 -9.19
CA ALA A 116 -3.97 6.32 -8.79
C ALA A 116 -4.08 5.21 -9.86
N GLU A 117 -4.25 5.57 -11.13
CA GLU A 117 -4.39 4.63 -12.26
C GLU A 117 -3.10 3.87 -12.55
N ALA A 118 -1.95 4.55 -12.53
CA ALA A 118 -0.66 3.91 -12.74
C ALA A 118 -0.41 2.81 -11.70
N THR A 119 -0.63 3.11 -10.42
CA THR A 119 -0.43 2.16 -9.33
C THR A 119 -1.49 1.05 -9.32
N ALA A 120 -2.76 1.37 -9.62
CA ALA A 120 -3.81 0.35 -9.77
C ALA A 120 -3.48 -0.61 -10.92
N ARG A 121 -3.01 -0.11 -12.07
CA ARG A 121 -2.59 -0.93 -13.20
C ARG A 121 -1.41 -1.84 -12.86
N LYS A 122 -0.41 -1.31 -12.12
CA LYS A 122 0.76 -2.08 -11.66
C LYS A 122 0.36 -3.27 -10.77
N HIS A 123 -0.59 -3.07 -9.87
CA HIS A 123 -1.04 -4.09 -8.90
C HIS A 123 -2.33 -4.81 -9.30
N GLY A 124 -2.77 -4.64 -10.54
CA GLY A 124 -3.89 -5.38 -11.12
C GLY A 124 -3.40 -6.62 -11.86
N ARG A 125 -3.57 -6.59 -13.19
CA ARG A 125 -3.12 -7.67 -14.08
C ARG A 125 -1.58 -7.70 -14.17
N PRO A 126 -0.93 -8.85 -13.94
CA PRO A 126 0.52 -8.95 -14.09
C PRO A 126 0.95 -8.78 -15.56
N PRO A 127 2.19 -8.32 -15.82
CA PRO A 127 2.70 -8.14 -17.18
C PRO A 127 3.01 -9.46 -17.90
N ALA A 128 3.17 -10.55 -17.14
CA ALA A 128 3.36 -11.90 -17.64
C ALA A 128 2.50 -12.87 -16.82
N GLU A 129 2.12 -14.00 -17.41
CA GLU A 129 1.37 -15.03 -16.70
C GLU A 129 2.22 -15.64 -15.57
N ARG A 130 1.61 -15.80 -14.40
CA ARG A 130 2.21 -16.51 -13.27
C ARG A 130 2.24 -18.01 -13.55
N ASP A 131 3.32 -18.66 -13.14
CA ASP A 131 3.38 -20.10 -13.19
C ASP A 131 2.60 -20.76 -12.03
N LEU A 132 2.41 -22.08 -12.13
CA LEU A 132 1.67 -22.84 -11.12
C LEU A 132 2.37 -22.86 -9.75
N ALA A 133 3.71 -22.80 -9.71
CA ALA A 133 4.45 -22.81 -8.46
C ALA A 133 4.27 -21.49 -7.69
N GLU A 134 4.28 -20.36 -8.40
CA GLU A 134 3.99 -19.04 -7.87
C GLU A 134 2.55 -18.96 -7.35
N LEU A 135 1.56 -19.42 -8.13
CA LEU A 135 0.16 -19.43 -7.71
C LEU A 135 -0.06 -20.28 -6.45
N ASN A 136 0.53 -21.48 -6.41
CA ASN A 136 0.42 -22.35 -5.23
C ASN A 136 1.08 -21.74 -4.00
N ARG A 137 2.21 -21.02 -4.17
CA ARG A 137 2.82 -20.28 -3.06
C ARG A 137 1.89 -19.19 -2.56
N LEU A 138 1.43 -18.29 -3.43
CA LEU A 138 0.56 -17.17 -3.05
C LEU A 138 -0.77 -17.63 -2.45
N SER A 139 -1.31 -18.75 -2.92
CA SER A 139 -2.51 -19.36 -2.31
C SER A 139 -2.26 -19.81 -0.88
N ARG A 140 -1.09 -20.39 -0.57
CA ARG A 140 -0.73 -20.74 0.82
C ARG A 140 -0.58 -19.50 1.70
N GLU A 141 0.12 -18.47 1.21
CA GLU A 141 0.26 -17.20 1.93
C GLU A 141 -1.10 -16.57 2.25
N LEU A 142 -2.04 -16.62 1.30
CA LEU A 142 -3.40 -16.13 1.50
C LEU A 142 -4.17 -16.95 2.55
N ILE A 143 -4.08 -18.28 2.51
CA ILE A 143 -4.74 -19.14 3.52
C ILE A 143 -4.20 -18.85 4.92
N GLU A 144 -2.87 -18.72 5.05
CA GLU A 144 -2.22 -18.40 6.32
C GLU A 144 -2.64 -17.01 6.82
N ALA A 145 -2.65 -16.01 5.94
CA ALA A 145 -3.09 -14.66 6.27
C ALA A 145 -4.56 -14.60 6.71
N LEU A 146 -5.47 -15.26 5.98
CA LEU A 146 -6.89 -15.33 6.33
C LEU A 146 -7.09 -16.01 7.70
N THR A 147 -6.37 -17.11 7.94
CA THR A 147 -6.41 -17.82 9.23
C THR A 147 -5.90 -16.95 10.38
N THR A 148 -4.83 -16.18 10.14
CA THR A 148 -4.26 -15.23 11.11
C THR A 148 -5.23 -14.11 11.46
N GLU A 149 -6.03 -13.65 10.49
CA GLU A 149 -7.13 -12.69 10.72
C GLU A 149 -8.35 -13.32 11.43
N GLY A 150 -8.28 -14.61 11.78
CA GLY A 150 -9.36 -15.34 12.47
C GLY A 150 -10.51 -15.76 11.57
N LEU A 151 -10.30 -15.76 10.25
CA LEU A 151 -11.33 -16.13 9.28
C LEU A 151 -11.35 -17.65 9.04
N GLU A 152 -12.54 -18.23 9.03
CA GLU A 152 -12.73 -19.65 8.75
C GLU A 152 -12.69 -19.93 7.25
N ILE A 153 -11.79 -20.84 6.86
CA ILE A 153 -11.68 -21.31 5.47
C ILE A 153 -12.70 -22.41 5.22
N VAL A 154 -13.49 -22.25 4.16
CA VAL A 154 -14.56 -23.18 3.78
C VAL A 154 -14.36 -23.70 2.35
N PRO A 155 -14.95 -24.85 1.99
CA PRO A 155 -14.99 -25.30 0.61
C PRO A 155 -15.54 -24.22 -0.32
N THR A 156 -14.96 -24.13 -1.51
CA THR A 156 -15.37 -23.15 -2.51
C THR A 156 -15.55 -23.80 -3.89
N PRO A 157 -16.63 -23.46 -4.61
CA PRO A 157 -16.76 -23.82 -6.02
C PRO A 157 -16.00 -22.87 -6.94
N VAL A 158 -15.37 -21.81 -6.42
CA VAL A 158 -14.59 -20.85 -7.20
C VAL A 158 -13.25 -21.49 -7.59
N ARG A 159 -12.98 -21.54 -8.90
CA ARG A 159 -11.74 -22.09 -9.44
C ARG A 159 -10.54 -21.26 -8.95
N MET A 160 -9.50 -21.93 -8.44
CA MET A 160 -8.34 -21.28 -7.82
C MET A 160 -8.69 -20.32 -6.67
N GLY A 161 -9.89 -20.47 -6.09
CA GLY A 161 -10.37 -19.66 -4.99
C GLY A 161 -10.04 -20.28 -3.62
N VAL A 162 -10.02 -19.41 -2.62
CA VAL A 162 -10.06 -19.75 -1.20
C VAL A 162 -11.38 -19.23 -0.65
N GLY A 163 -12.26 -20.13 -0.19
CA GLY A 163 -13.56 -19.78 0.38
C GLY A 163 -13.41 -19.32 1.82
N VAL A 164 -14.20 -18.32 2.21
CA VAL A 164 -14.23 -17.74 3.55
C VAL A 164 -15.66 -17.70 4.06
N ALA A 165 -15.88 -18.22 5.28
CA ALA A 165 -17.17 -18.20 5.93
C ALA A 165 -17.66 -16.76 6.22
N PRO A 166 -18.98 -16.54 6.36
CA PRO A 166 -19.48 -15.31 6.95
C PRO A 166 -18.96 -15.13 8.38
N VAL A 167 -18.72 -13.88 8.79
CA VAL A 167 -18.41 -13.55 10.19
C VAL A 167 -19.70 -13.25 10.97
N PRO A 168 -19.73 -13.46 12.30
CA PRO A 168 -20.86 -13.07 13.13
C PRO A 168 -21.22 -11.60 12.96
N GLU A 169 -22.53 -11.30 12.91
CA GLU A 169 -23.08 -9.94 12.78
C GLU A 169 -22.73 -9.18 11.48
N GLY A 170 -21.95 -9.80 10.59
CA GLY A 170 -21.58 -9.25 9.28
C GLY A 170 -22.68 -9.41 8.21
N PRO A 171 -22.58 -8.67 7.08
CA PRO A 171 -23.42 -8.90 5.92
C PRO A 171 -23.29 -10.34 5.39
N ARG A 172 -24.36 -10.85 4.80
CA ARG A 172 -24.36 -12.14 4.11
C ARG A 172 -24.20 -11.95 2.61
N TRP A 173 -23.27 -12.73 2.05
CA TRP A 173 -22.91 -12.69 0.64
C TRP A 173 -23.39 -13.95 -0.07
N GLY A 174 -24.45 -13.84 -0.89
CA GLY A 174 -25.03 -14.97 -1.60
C GLY A 174 -25.73 -16.01 -0.70
N PRO A 175 -26.07 -17.19 -1.25
CA PRO A 175 -26.86 -18.22 -0.55
C PRO A 175 -26.19 -18.77 0.71
N ASP A 176 -24.88 -19.03 0.65
CA ASP A 176 -24.10 -19.59 1.75
C ASP A 176 -23.49 -18.50 2.67
N GLY A 177 -23.71 -17.22 2.32
CA GLY A 177 -23.32 -16.06 3.12
C GLY A 177 -21.84 -15.68 3.07
N GLY A 178 -20.98 -16.49 2.44
CA GLY A 178 -19.52 -16.31 2.43
C GLY A 178 -18.95 -15.65 1.16
N LEU A 179 -17.67 -15.35 1.22
CA LEU A 179 -16.88 -14.80 0.12
C LEU A 179 -15.85 -15.83 -0.36
N ALA A 180 -15.30 -15.60 -1.54
CA ALA A 180 -14.13 -16.31 -2.03
C ALA A 180 -13.12 -15.30 -2.57
N VAL A 181 -11.84 -15.61 -2.37
CA VAL A 181 -10.74 -14.84 -2.92
C VAL A 181 -9.98 -15.74 -3.89
N ALA A 182 -9.83 -15.29 -5.14
CA ALA A 182 -9.11 -16.02 -6.17
C ALA A 182 -7.89 -15.23 -6.64
N LEU A 183 -6.89 -15.95 -7.13
CA LEU A 183 -5.77 -15.41 -7.86
C LEU A 183 -5.57 -16.24 -9.14
N TYR A 184 -5.69 -15.60 -10.30
CA TYR A 184 -5.48 -16.26 -11.59
C TYR A 184 -4.09 -15.97 -12.14
N ALA A 185 -3.65 -16.79 -13.10
CA ALA A 185 -2.33 -16.67 -13.73
C ALA A 185 -2.15 -15.30 -14.40
N ASP A 186 -3.22 -14.76 -14.99
CA ASP A 186 -3.21 -13.56 -15.81
C ASP A 186 -4.06 -12.42 -15.24
N SER A 187 -4.46 -12.49 -13.96
CA SER A 187 -5.22 -11.43 -13.30
C SER A 187 -4.67 -11.06 -11.93
N GLY A 188 -5.26 -10.03 -11.31
CA GLY A 188 -4.94 -9.65 -9.93
C GLY A 188 -5.64 -10.55 -8.92
N TRP A 189 -5.65 -10.12 -7.66
CA TRP A 189 -6.52 -10.72 -6.66
C TRP A 189 -7.98 -10.38 -7.00
N GLU A 190 -8.87 -11.34 -6.86
CA GLU A 190 -10.29 -11.16 -7.14
C GLU A 190 -11.14 -11.59 -5.94
N LEU A 191 -12.06 -10.71 -5.53
CA LEU A 191 -13.08 -10.98 -4.54
C LEU A 191 -14.38 -11.41 -5.23
N MET A 192 -15.00 -12.43 -4.70
CA MET A 192 -16.18 -13.08 -5.27
C MET A 192 -17.14 -13.48 -4.16
N VAL A 193 -18.43 -13.59 -4.46
CA VAL A 193 -19.36 -14.36 -3.62
C VAL A 193 -18.96 -15.84 -3.70
N ASN A 194 -19.01 -16.59 -2.60
CA ASN A 194 -18.62 -18.01 -2.62
C ASN A 194 -19.67 -18.91 -3.32
N ALA A 195 -19.85 -18.72 -4.62
CA ALA A 195 -20.85 -19.41 -5.42
C ALA A 195 -20.38 -19.60 -6.88
N LEU A 196 -21.01 -20.54 -7.59
CA LEU A 196 -20.77 -20.71 -9.03
C LEU A 196 -21.21 -19.48 -9.82
N ARG A 197 -20.40 -19.07 -10.82
CA ARG A 197 -20.72 -18.00 -11.79
C ARG A 197 -21.08 -16.65 -11.16
N THR A 198 -20.34 -16.25 -10.13
CA THR A 198 -20.45 -14.94 -9.49
C THR A 198 -19.74 -13.84 -10.29
N THR A 199 -20.16 -12.60 -10.04
CA THR A 199 -19.35 -11.41 -10.41
C THR A 199 -18.10 -11.38 -9.53
N SER A 200 -16.95 -11.05 -10.12
CA SER A 200 -15.73 -10.74 -9.38
C SER A 200 -15.49 -9.24 -9.29
N TYR A 201 -14.74 -8.87 -8.26
CA TYR A 201 -14.29 -7.52 -8.01
C TYR A 201 -12.78 -7.53 -7.77
N THR A 202 -12.05 -6.66 -8.44
CA THR A 202 -10.58 -6.65 -8.34
C THR A 202 -10.14 -6.09 -6.99
N ILE A 203 -9.21 -6.79 -6.34
CA ILE A 203 -8.43 -6.27 -5.22
C ILE A 203 -7.04 -5.91 -5.76
N HIS A 204 -6.72 -4.62 -5.76
CA HIS A 204 -5.40 -4.12 -6.08
C HIS A 204 -4.50 -4.26 -4.85
N ALA A 205 -3.63 -5.27 -4.90
CA ALA A 205 -2.62 -5.55 -3.89
C ALA A 205 -1.40 -6.23 -4.53
N PRO A 206 -0.20 -6.09 -3.95
CA PRO A 206 0.97 -6.79 -4.44
C PRO A 206 0.77 -8.32 -4.42
N ALA A 207 1.29 -9.02 -5.42
CA ALA A 207 1.30 -10.49 -5.45
C ALA A 207 2.48 -11.03 -4.63
N THR A 208 2.43 -10.80 -3.31
CA THR A 208 3.47 -11.16 -2.34
C THR A 208 2.82 -11.64 -1.04
N GLU A 209 3.59 -12.20 -0.11
CA GLU A 209 3.14 -12.54 1.24
C GLU A 209 2.51 -11.34 1.97
N ALA A 210 3.19 -10.19 2.00
CA ALA A 210 2.67 -8.97 2.61
C ALA A 210 1.36 -8.49 1.95
N GLY A 211 1.27 -8.64 0.62
CA GLY A 211 0.05 -8.32 -0.11
C GLY A 211 -1.10 -9.29 0.21
N ALA A 212 -0.83 -10.58 0.40
CA ALA A 212 -1.82 -11.55 0.85
C ALA A 212 -2.37 -11.20 2.25
N ALA A 213 -1.51 -10.71 3.15
CA ALA A 213 -1.93 -10.19 4.45
C ALA A 213 -2.85 -8.96 4.34
N GLU A 214 -2.57 -8.05 3.41
CA GLU A 214 -3.46 -6.91 3.15
C GLU A 214 -4.79 -7.34 2.53
N VAL A 215 -4.77 -8.30 1.61
CA VAL A 215 -5.97 -8.91 1.02
C VAL A 215 -6.83 -9.53 2.12
N ALA A 216 -6.26 -10.30 3.04
CA ALA A 216 -7.00 -10.91 4.14
C ALA A 216 -7.70 -9.86 5.03
N ARG A 217 -7.00 -8.76 5.38
CA ARG A 217 -7.59 -7.64 6.12
C ARG A 217 -8.73 -6.97 5.38
N LEU A 218 -8.59 -6.75 4.07
CA LEU A 218 -9.66 -6.19 3.25
C LEU A 218 -10.88 -7.11 3.21
N VAL A 219 -10.67 -8.42 3.05
CA VAL A 219 -11.74 -9.43 3.06
C VAL A 219 -12.48 -9.43 4.40
N HIS A 220 -11.74 -9.38 5.51
CA HIS A 220 -12.32 -9.28 6.84
C HIS A 220 -13.17 -8.00 6.98
N ALA A 221 -12.66 -6.85 6.53
CA ALA A 221 -13.41 -5.60 6.56
C ALA A 221 -14.70 -5.66 5.72
N VAL A 222 -14.68 -6.33 4.56
CA VAL A 222 -15.90 -6.58 3.75
C VAL A 222 -16.87 -7.48 4.51
N LEU A 223 -16.39 -8.56 5.11
CA LEU A 223 -17.22 -9.50 5.86
C LEU A 223 -17.87 -8.85 7.09
N ARG A 224 -17.23 -7.89 7.74
CA ARG A 224 -17.81 -7.12 8.85
C ARG A 224 -18.72 -5.97 8.40
N GLY A 225 -18.69 -5.61 7.12
CA GLY A 225 -19.42 -4.45 6.59
C GLY A 225 -18.76 -3.10 6.89
N ASP A 226 -17.47 -3.07 7.20
CA ASP A 226 -16.73 -1.82 7.46
C ASP A 226 -16.39 -1.05 6.18
N VAL A 227 -16.42 -1.74 5.04
CA VAL A 227 -16.26 -1.15 3.71
C VAL A 227 -17.57 -1.22 2.95
N ARG A 228 -17.75 -0.27 2.02
CA ARG A 228 -18.91 -0.26 1.13
C ARG A 228 -19.02 -1.60 0.39
N ASP A 229 -20.26 -2.08 0.26
CA ASP A 229 -20.58 -3.28 -0.50
C ASP A 229 -19.96 -3.23 -1.92
N PRO A 230 -18.97 -4.10 -2.24
CA PRO A 230 -18.28 -4.08 -3.52
C PRO A 230 -19.13 -4.64 -4.67
N PHE A 231 -20.23 -5.34 -4.37
CA PHE A 231 -21.12 -5.93 -5.37
C PHE A 231 -22.34 -5.06 -5.67
N ARG A 232 -22.56 -3.97 -4.91
CA ARG A 232 -23.68 -3.06 -5.10
C ARG A 232 -23.43 -2.12 -6.30
N ARG A 233 -24.23 -2.30 -7.35
CA ARG A 233 -24.32 -1.40 -8.50
C ARG A 233 -25.14 -0.15 -8.19
#